data_AF-A0A0B3A627-F1
#
_entry.id   AF-A0A0B3A627-F1
#
_cell.length_a   1.000
_cell.length_b   1.000
_cell.length_c   1.000
_cell.angle_alpha   90.00
_cell.angle_beta   90.00
_cell.angle_gamma   90.00
#
_symmetry.space_group_name_H-M   'P 1'
#
loop_
_entity.id
_entity.type
_entity.pdbx_description
1 polymer ?
#
loop_
_entity_poly.entity_id
_entity_poly.type
_entity_poly.pdbx_seq_one_letter_code
_entity_poly.pdbx_strand_id
1 'polypeptide(L)' 'MVKAKGKYVYCWNAIDSDSRFLLASLISEGREIGDARRLFQKVKEVTKVKPSVIITDGLASYPKAIRREFGTR' A
#
# COMPACT_ATOMS: atom_id res chain seq x y z
N MET A 1 -7.54 11.61 -1.97
CA MET A 1 -6.61 12.75 -2.11
C MET A 1 -6.90 13.72 -0.98
N VAL A 2 -5.87 14.29 -0.35
CA VAL A 2 -6.02 15.22 0.77
C VAL A 2 -5.16 16.45 0.50
N LYS A 3 -5.63 17.64 0.89
CA LYS A 3 -4.85 18.88 0.80
C LYS A 3 -4.02 19.05 2.07
N ALA A 4 -2.70 19.06 1.94
CA ALA A 4 -1.76 19.24 3.05
C ALA A 4 -0.76 20.33 2.71
N LYS A 5 -0.65 21.37 3.56
CA LYS A 5 0.26 22.52 3.36
C LYS A 5 0.16 23.14 1.95
N GLY A 6 -1.05 23.26 1.42
CA GLY A 6 -1.30 23.83 0.09
C GLY A 6 -1.07 22.89 -1.10
N LYS A 7 -0.56 21.67 -0.89
CA LYS A 7 -0.36 20.66 -1.94
C LYS A 7 -1.39 19.53 -1.84
N TYR A 8 -1.78 18.96 -2.98
CA TYR A 8 -2.60 17.75 -3.01
C TYR A 8 -1.71 16.51 -2.96
N VAL A 9 -1.99 15.64 -1.99
CA VAL A 9 -1.24 14.39 -1.79
C VAL A 9 -2.21 13.21 -1.64
N TYR A 10 -1.66 12.02 -1.82
CA TYR A 10 -2.34 10.76 -1.56
C TYR A 10 -1.82 10.16 -0.25
N CYS A 11 -2.74 9.82 0.63
CA CYS A 11 -2.47 9.10 1.85
C CYS A 11 -2.87 7.65 1.64
N TRP A 12 -1.91 6.75 1.86
CA TRP A 12 -2.09 5.32 1.76
C TRP A 12 -1.96 4.71 3.13
N ASN A 13 -2.89 3.83 3.47
CA ASN A 13 -2.87 3.07 4.71
C ASN A 13 -3.07 1.60 4.38
N ALA A 14 -2.25 0.75 5.00
CA ALA A 14 -2.45 -0.69 5.02
C ALA A 14 -2.75 -1.10 6.46
N ILE A 15 -3.84 -1.82 6.65
CA ILE A 15 -4.35 -2.21 7.96
C ILE A 15 -4.51 -3.72 7.98
N ASP A 16 -4.21 -4.34 9.12
CA ASP A 16 -4.50 -5.74 9.36
C ASP A 16 -6.02 -5.96 9.53
N SER A 17 -6.58 -6.91 8.78
CA SER A 17 -8.02 -7.13 8.70
C SER A 17 -8.63 -7.78 9.94
N ASP A 18 -7.83 -8.25 10.89
CA ASP A 18 -8.35 -8.95 12.07
C ASP A 18 -8.19 -8.06 13.30
N SER A 19 -6.96 -7.59 13.53
CA SER A 19 -6.60 -6.77 14.68
C SER A 19 -6.91 -5.28 14.54
N ARG A 20 -7.19 -4.79 13.32
CA ARG A 20 -7.36 -3.37 12.98
C ARG A 20 -6.09 -2.53 13.21
N PHE A 21 -4.93 -3.14 13.43
CA PHE A 21 -3.68 -2.39 13.55
C PHE A 21 -3.24 -1.84 12.19
N LEU A 22 -2.79 -0.58 12.20
CA LEU A 22 -2.18 0.07 11.06
C LEU A 22 -0.77 -0.50 10.84
N LEU A 23 -0.58 -1.21 9.73
CA LEU A 23 0.68 -1.85 9.37
C LEU A 23 1.67 -0.88 8.73
N ALA A 24 1.18 0.01 7.87
CA ALA A 24 1.99 1.01 7.19
C ALA A 24 1.17 2.20 6.73
N SER A 25 1.81 3.38 6.73
CA SER A 25 1.32 4.59 6.07
C SER A 25 2.35 5.13 5.09
N LEU A 26 1.88 5.68 3.99
CA LEU A 26 2.71 6.37 2.99
C LEU A 26 1.99 7.63 2.51
N ILE A 27 2.75 8.71 2.30
CA ILE A 27 2.29 9.90 1.59
C ILE A 27 3.04 9.97 0.25
N SER A 28 2.31 10.19 -0.83
CA SER A 28 2.88 10.39 -2.17
C SER A 28 2.17 11.49 -2.93
N GLU A 29 2.85 12.07 -3.92
CA GLU A 29 2.24 13.01 -4.86
C GLU A 29 1.44 12.28 -5.95
N GLY A 30 1.82 11.04 -6.27
CA GLY A 30 1.19 10.20 -7.30
C GLY A 30 0.43 8.98 -6.76
N ARG A 31 -0.20 8.25 -7.69
CA ARG A 31 -0.88 6.97 -7.46
C ARG A 31 -0.35 5.83 -8.33
N GLU A 32 0.91 5.98 -8.72
CA GLU A 32 1.58 5.09 -9.67
C GLU A 32 1.94 3.74 -9.03
N ILE A 33 2.32 2.79 -9.87
CA ILE A 33 2.79 1.46 -9.42
C ILE A 33 3.95 1.59 -8.43
N GLY A 34 4.84 2.57 -8.63
CA GLY A 34 5.96 2.83 -7.72
C GLY A 34 5.51 3.18 -6.30
N ASP A 35 4.49 4.02 -6.17
CA ASP A 35 3.95 4.44 -4.87
C ASP A 35 3.27 3.27 -4.15
N ALA A 36 2.43 2.51 -4.87
CA ALA A 36 1.78 1.31 -4.34
C ALA A 36 2.80 0.25 -3.88
N ARG A 37 3.89 0.06 -4.64
CA ARG A 37 4.98 -0.86 -4.25
C ARG A 37 5.67 -0.45 -2.96
N ARG A 38 5.96 0.84 -2.78
CA ARG A 38 6.60 1.35 -1.56
C ARG A 38 5.75 1.05 -0.32
N LEU A 39 4.43 1.18 -0.43
CA LEU A 39 3.52 0.80 0.65
C LEU A 39 3.63 -0.70 0.96
N PHE A 40 3.52 -1.56 -0.07
CA PHE A 40 3.58 -3.01 0.12
C PHE A 40 4.93 -3.51 0.63
N GLN A 41 6.03 -2.85 0.26
CA GLN A 41 7.36 -3.12 0.82
C GLN A 41 7.39 -2.84 2.32
N LYS A 42 6.88 -1.69 2.77
CA LYS A 42 6.76 -1.38 4.20
C LYS A 42 5.90 -2.41 4.94
N VAL A 43 4.76 -2.81 4.36
CA VAL A 43 3.92 -3.86 4.94
C VAL A 43 4.70 -5.16 5.09
N LYS A 44 5.40 -5.59 4.04
CA LYS A 44 6.20 -6.83 4.03
C LYS A 44 7.33 -6.80 5.07
N GLU A 45 7.97 -5.66 5.26
CA GLU A 45 9.02 -5.47 6.28
C GLU A 45 8.46 -5.59 7.70
N VAL A 46 7.28 -5.02 7.95
CA VAL A 46 6.62 -5.02 9.28
C VAL A 46 6.05 -6.40 9.61
N THR A 47 5.32 -7.02 8.68
CA THR A 47 4.64 -8.29 8.94
C THR A 47 5.57 -9.49 8.78
N LYS A 48 6.55 -9.42 7.87
CA LYS A 48 7.42 -10.54 7.46
C LYS A 48 6.68 -11.80 6.97
N VAL A 49 5.38 -11.68 6.70
CA VAL A 49 4.53 -12.74 6.17
C VAL A 49 3.96 -12.34 4.82
N LYS A 50 3.74 -13.35 3.97
CA LYS A 50 3.01 -13.18 2.72
C LYS A 50 1.51 -13.18 3.02
N PRO A 51 0.75 -12.13 2.65
CA PRO A 51 -0.68 -12.11 2.85
C PRO A 51 -1.37 -13.16 1.97
N SER A 52 -2.40 -13.81 2.51
CA SER A 52 -3.28 -14.72 1.78
C SER A 52 -4.29 -13.96 0.91
N VAL A 53 -4.81 -12.85 1.43
CA VAL A 53 -5.81 -12.00 0.79
C VAL A 53 -5.39 -10.53 0.94
N ILE A 54 -5.59 -9.74 -0.11
CA ILE A 54 -5.42 -8.28 -0.08
C ILE A 54 -6.71 -7.65 -0.60
N ILE A 55 -7.35 -6.83 0.23
CA ILE A 55 -8.55 -6.06 -0.13
C ILE A 55 -8.10 -4.63 -0.45
N THR A 56 -8.55 -4.09 -1.58
CA THR A 56 -8.14 -2.76 -2.05
C THR A 56 -9.35 -1.95 -2.51
N ASP A 57 -9.16 -0.63 -2.68
CA ASP A 57 -10.18 0.28 -3.21
C ASP A 57 -10.35 0.21 -4.75
N GLY A 58 -9.66 -0.73 -5.42
CA GLY A 58 -9.77 -0.94 -6.87
C GLY A 58 -8.79 -0.13 -7.73
N LEU A 59 -7.79 0.54 -7.14
CA LEU A 59 -6.79 1.28 -7.93
C LEU A 59 -5.99 0.35 -8.88
N ALA A 60 -5.90 0.75 -10.16
CA ALA A 60 -5.28 -0.03 -11.23
C ALA A 60 -3.77 -0.31 -11.04
N SER A 61 -3.09 0.43 -10.16
CA SER A 61 -1.67 0.22 -9.86
C SER A 61 -1.42 -0.97 -8.94
N TYR A 62 -2.44 -1.43 -8.18
CA TYR A 62 -2.27 -2.51 -7.21
C TYR A 62 -1.94 -3.86 -7.81
N PRO A 63 -2.61 -4.38 -8.86
CA PRO A 63 -2.31 -5.74 -9.36
C PRO A 63 -0.84 -5.94 -9.71
N LYS A 64 -0.22 -4.96 -10.38
CA LYS A 64 1.20 -5.01 -10.76
C LYS A 64 2.13 -4.80 -9.56
N ALA A 65 1.74 -3.97 -8.59
CA ALA A 65 2.51 -3.77 -7.37
C ALA A 65 2.49 -5.02 -6.46
N ILE A 66 1.32 -5.60 -6.23
CA ILE A 66 1.11 -6.85 -5.47
C ILE A 66 1.93 -7.99 -6.10
N ARG A 67 1.85 -8.17 -7.42
CA ARG A 67 2.62 -9.21 -8.12
C ARG A 67 4.13 -9.03 -7.94
N ARG A 68 4.63 -7.79 -7.89
CA ARG A 68 6.07 -7.53 -7.71
C ARG A 68 6.56 -7.76 -6.29
N GLU A 69 5.74 -7.51 -5.27
CA GLU A 69 6.17 -7.62 -3.87
C GLU A 69 5.82 -8.97 -3.23
N PHE A 70 4.71 -9.59 -3.63
CA PHE A 70 4.16 -10.83 -3.05
C PHE A 70 4.01 -11.98 -4.06
N GLY A 71 4.27 -11.74 -5.35
CA GLY A 71 4.31 -12.81 -6.34
C GLY A 71 5.43 -13.81 -6.04
N THR A 72 5.17 -15.09 -6.31
CA THR A 72 6.21 -16.12 -6.37
C THR A 72 6.91 -16.08 -7.72
N ARG A 73 8.18 -16.48 -7.76
CA ARG A 73 8.89 -16.78 -9.00
C ARG A 73 8.24 -17.94 -9.73
#